data_AF-A0AAF3F8W2-F1
#
_entry.id   AF-A0AAF3F8W2-F1
#
_cell.length_a   1.000
_cell.length_b   1.000
_cell.length_c   1.000
_cell.angle_alpha   90.00
_cell.angle_beta   90.00
_cell.angle_gamma   90.00
#
_symmetry.space_group_name_H-M   'P 1'
#
loop_
_entity.id
_entity.type
_entity.pdbx_description
1 polymer ?
#
loop_
_entity_poly.entity_id
_entity_poly.type
_entity_poly.pdbx_seq_one_letter_code
_entity_poly.pdbx_strand_id
1 'polypeptide(L)'
;MELNYQNCLQLAPHALVSLAFVGSIFPYLNAHYRSLSQQTAHSLLALFYLVCPRCFLAVTVTSNFNVLHIFLQNFIAAAHIGIAYYIRATAKSEARDEQGIIFARAITAFMSIFTKLFVAWHVSEKGYKGVGISDWFVICSLLTDGVWFLTETLKFFLNRRTFKDEVDEMCKRTTLWLEGKGSFYAENSFYADAALSLLQAMLHFAFPNHILKLVIRSEFTLDSHHIMWCRLFGVMSLLSSIISLHARHFSPQAQIPYLASRLVTQMVIFGLNDDQFGYLDGDRLGGFVSWMSDVSCNGFTAVWGV
;
A
#
# COMPACT_ATOMS: atom_id res chain seq x y z
N MET A 1 -31.98 7.02 0.41
CA MET A 1 -31.15 5.81 0.40
C MET A 1 -31.87 4.77 1.25
N GLU A 2 -32.60 3.85 0.64
CA GLU A 2 -33.24 2.75 1.39
C GLU A 2 -32.18 1.71 1.74
N LEU A 3 -31.99 1.46 3.04
CA LEU A 3 -31.10 0.42 3.56
C LEU A 3 -31.72 -0.95 3.30
N ASN A 4 -31.46 -1.51 2.12
CA ASN A 4 -31.76 -2.91 1.85
C ASN A 4 -30.74 -3.80 2.57
N TYR A 5 -31.20 -4.89 3.22
CA TYR A 5 -30.38 -5.85 3.96
C TYR A 5 -29.18 -6.38 3.15
N GLN A 6 -29.35 -6.57 1.84
CA GLN A 6 -28.28 -6.98 0.93
C GLN A 6 -27.16 -5.93 0.83
N ASN A 7 -27.49 -4.63 0.88
CA ASN A 7 -26.49 -3.56 0.83
C ASN A 7 -25.67 -3.53 2.13
N CYS A 8 -26.31 -3.76 3.29
CA CYS A 8 -25.60 -3.83 4.58
C CYS A 8 -24.55 -4.94 4.63
N LEU A 9 -24.87 -6.12 4.09
CA LEU A 9 -23.92 -7.24 3.97
C LEU A 9 -22.73 -6.91 3.06
N GLN A 10 -22.95 -6.12 2.01
CA GLN A 10 -21.88 -5.70 1.10
C GLN A 10 -20.94 -4.64 1.70
N LEU A 11 -21.36 -3.90 2.73
CA LEU A 11 -20.46 -3.00 3.49
C LEU A 11 -19.57 -3.74 4.49
N ALA A 12 -19.89 -5.00 4.84
CA ALA A 12 -19.19 -5.73 5.89
C ALA A 12 -17.65 -5.80 5.71
N PRO A 13 -17.08 -6.00 4.50
CA PRO A 13 -15.63 -5.98 4.30
C PRO A 13 -14.98 -4.66 4.68
N HIS A 14 -15.61 -3.53 4.31
CA HIS A 14 -15.11 -2.19 4.61
C HIS A 14 -15.21 -1.89 6.10
N ALA A 15 -16.32 -2.27 6.73
CA ALA A 15 -16.52 -2.13 8.17
C ALA A 15 -15.51 -2.97 8.96
N LEU A 16 -15.21 -4.19 8.52
CA LEU A 16 -14.23 -5.06 9.16
C LEU A 16 -12.81 -4.44 9.14
N VAL A 17 -12.39 -3.92 7.98
CA VAL A 17 -11.11 -3.20 7.84
C VAL A 17 -11.08 -1.96 8.74
N SER A 18 -12.18 -1.18 8.74
CA SER A 18 -12.35 0.01 9.58
C SER A 18 -12.17 -0.30 11.06
N LEU A 19 -12.88 -1.32 11.56
CA LEU A 19 -12.80 -1.76 12.94
C LEU A 19 -11.38 -2.20 13.32
N ALA A 20 -10.67 -2.89 12.43
CA ALA A 20 -9.27 -3.27 12.64
C ALA A 20 -8.35 -2.04 12.73
N PHE A 21 -8.56 -1.00 11.93
CA PHE A 21 -7.82 0.26 12.08
C PHE A 21 -8.14 0.97 13.39
N VAL A 22 -9.41 1.08 13.78
CA VAL A 22 -9.84 1.69 15.05
C VAL A 22 -9.25 0.95 16.25
N GLY A 23 -9.22 -0.39 16.23
CA GLY A 23 -8.59 -1.18 17.28
C GLY A 23 -7.12 -0.83 17.50
N SER A 24 -6.42 -0.33 16.48
CA SER A 24 -5.00 0.04 16.61
C SER A 24 -4.73 1.32 17.43
N ILE A 25 -5.77 2.11 17.73
CA ILE A 25 -5.68 3.33 18.55
C ILE A 25 -6.45 3.22 19.86
N PHE A 26 -7.10 2.07 20.13
CA PHE A 26 -7.94 1.92 21.32
C PHE A 26 -7.08 1.90 22.60
N PRO A 27 -7.29 2.83 23.55
CA PRO A 27 -6.36 3.04 24.66
C PRO A 27 -6.33 1.88 25.66
N TYR A 28 -7.40 1.09 25.73
CA TYR A 28 -7.51 -0.06 26.63
C TYR A 28 -6.78 -1.32 26.13
N LEU A 29 -6.33 -1.32 24.87
CA LEU A 29 -5.54 -2.42 24.32
C LEU A 29 -4.05 -2.21 24.59
N ASN A 30 -3.36 -3.27 25.00
CA ASN A 30 -1.91 -3.24 25.13
C ASN A 30 -1.22 -2.97 23.77
N ALA A 31 0.07 -2.64 23.78
CA ALA A 31 0.81 -2.31 22.55
C ALA A 31 0.80 -3.45 21.52
N HIS A 32 0.86 -4.71 21.99
CA HIS A 32 0.83 -5.89 21.13
C HIS A 32 -0.48 -5.99 20.33
N TYR A 33 -1.64 -5.90 21.00
CA TYR A 33 -2.94 -5.96 20.34
C TYR A 33 -3.21 -4.77 19.44
N ARG A 34 -2.74 -3.57 19.79
CA ARG A 34 -2.83 -2.40 18.91
C ARG A 34 -2.04 -2.60 17.61
N SER A 35 -0.82 -3.13 17.69
CA SER A 35 -0.01 -3.46 16.52
C SER A 35 -0.65 -4.58 15.70
N LEU A 36 -1.12 -5.65 16.33
CA LEU A 36 -1.83 -6.74 15.67
C LEU A 36 -3.08 -6.26 14.94
N SER A 37 -3.84 -5.34 15.53
CA SER A 37 -5.03 -4.76 14.90
C SER A 37 -4.68 -3.99 13.63
N GLN A 38 -3.60 -3.20 13.66
CA GLN A 38 -3.12 -2.47 12.47
C GLN A 38 -2.59 -3.42 11.38
N GLN A 39 -1.82 -4.42 11.78
CA GLN A 39 -1.35 -5.48 10.88
C GLN A 39 -2.55 -6.19 10.22
N THR A 40 -3.57 -6.51 11.00
CA THR A 40 -4.80 -7.17 10.54
C THR A 40 -5.55 -6.30 9.54
N ALA A 41 -5.67 -5.00 9.78
CA ALA A 41 -6.32 -4.07 8.84
C ALA A 41 -5.64 -4.08 7.46
N HIS A 42 -4.31 -3.97 7.42
CA HIS A 42 -3.56 -4.03 6.16
C HIS A 42 -3.58 -5.43 5.53
N SER A 43 -3.54 -6.48 6.33
CA SER A 43 -3.63 -7.86 5.83
C SER A 43 -4.99 -8.14 5.21
N LEU A 44 -6.07 -7.62 5.80
CA LEU A 44 -7.42 -7.72 5.26
C LEU A 44 -7.55 -6.92 3.95
N LEU A 45 -7.01 -5.69 3.88
CA LEU A 45 -6.97 -4.94 2.63
C LEU A 45 -6.22 -5.69 1.53
N ALA A 46 -5.05 -6.25 1.84
CA ALA A 46 -4.29 -7.07 0.92
C ALA A 46 -5.09 -8.30 0.45
N LEU A 47 -5.72 -9.02 1.39
CA LEU A 47 -6.54 -10.19 1.09
C LEU A 47 -7.73 -9.82 0.19
N PHE A 48 -8.44 -8.74 0.54
CA PHE A 48 -9.59 -8.28 -0.23
C PHE A 48 -9.19 -7.80 -1.62
N TYR A 49 -8.05 -7.12 -1.79
CA TYR A 49 -7.62 -6.70 -3.11
C TYR A 49 -7.06 -7.85 -3.95
N LEU A 50 -6.37 -8.83 -3.36
CA LEU A 50 -5.68 -9.89 -4.09
C LEU A 50 -6.54 -11.13 -4.36
N VAL A 51 -7.29 -11.59 -3.35
CA VAL A 51 -7.99 -12.90 -3.39
C VAL A 51 -9.47 -12.74 -3.70
N CYS A 52 -10.12 -11.72 -3.14
CA CYS A 52 -11.55 -11.47 -3.32
C CYS A 52 -11.87 -10.01 -3.68
N PRO A 53 -11.27 -9.45 -4.75
CA PRO A 53 -11.42 -8.04 -5.15
C PRO A 53 -12.88 -7.64 -5.34
N ARG A 54 -13.69 -8.56 -5.87
CA ARG A 54 -15.14 -8.35 -6.07
C ARG A 54 -15.89 -8.10 -4.77
N CYS A 55 -15.52 -8.72 -3.65
CA CYS A 55 -16.18 -8.51 -2.35
C CYS A 55 -16.00 -7.07 -1.85
N PHE A 56 -14.89 -6.44 -2.21
CA PHE A 56 -14.58 -5.08 -1.80
C PHE A 56 -15.05 -4.04 -2.84
N LEU A 57 -15.02 -4.41 -4.12
CA LEU A 57 -15.38 -3.52 -5.22
C LEU A 57 -16.87 -3.49 -5.55
N ALA A 58 -17.59 -4.61 -5.45
CA ALA A 58 -18.94 -4.75 -6.01
C ALA A 58 -19.91 -3.66 -5.53
N VAL A 59 -19.78 -3.24 -4.27
CA VAL A 59 -20.62 -2.21 -3.67
C VAL A 59 -20.26 -0.79 -4.13
N THR A 60 -19.07 -0.59 -4.69
CA THR A 60 -18.53 0.75 -4.99
C THR A 60 -18.83 1.21 -6.42
N VAL A 61 -19.37 0.35 -7.28
CA VAL A 61 -19.74 0.71 -8.66
C VAL A 61 -21.16 0.31 -9.04
N THR A 62 -21.64 0.85 -10.16
CA THR A 62 -22.98 0.61 -10.69
C THR A 62 -23.05 -0.46 -11.79
N SER A 63 -21.91 -0.99 -12.26
CA SER A 63 -21.86 -1.95 -13.38
C SER A 63 -20.77 -3.01 -13.19
N ASN A 64 -20.70 -3.99 -14.09
CA ASN A 64 -19.76 -5.11 -13.97
C ASN A 64 -18.31 -4.63 -14.11
N PHE A 65 -17.48 -4.97 -13.12
CA PHE A 65 -16.03 -4.82 -13.22
C PHE A 65 -15.45 -5.82 -14.21
N ASN A 66 -14.51 -5.34 -15.02
CA ASN A 66 -13.71 -6.18 -15.89
C ASN A 66 -12.45 -6.71 -15.16
N VAL A 67 -11.70 -7.59 -15.81
CA VAL A 67 -10.45 -8.17 -15.31
C VAL A 67 -9.38 -7.10 -15.03
N LEU A 68 -9.40 -5.99 -15.77
CA LEU A 68 -8.41 -4.93 -15.64
C LEU A 68 -8.53 -4.15 -14.32
N HIS A 69 -9.75 -3.98 -13.80
CA HIS A 69 -9.94 -3.40 -12.46
C HIS A 69 -9.30 -4.26 -11.37
N ILE A 70 -9.49 -5.58 -11.47
CA ILE A 70 -8.91 -6.56 -10.54
C ILE A 70 -7.38 -6.51 -10.62
N PHE A 71 -6.85 -6.49 -11.84
CA PHE A 71 -5.40 -6.38 -12.07
C PHE A 71 -4.80 -5.15 -11.38
N LEU A 72 -5.36 -3.95 -11.59
CA LEU A 72 -4.82 -2.73 -10.98
C LEU A 72 -4.94 -2.71 -9.45
N GLN A 73 -5.95 -3.37 -8.88
CA GLN A 73 -6.08 -3.53 -7.43
C GLN A 73 -5.01 -4.43 -6.83
N ASN A 74 -4.62 -5.50 -7.53
CA ASN A 74 -3.61 -6.43 -7.04
C ASN A 74 -2.27 -5.72 -6.75
N PHE A 75 -1.91 -4.69 -7.53
CA PHE A 75 -0.73 -3.87 -7.25
C PHE A 75 -0.84 -3.06 -5.95
N ILE A 76 -2.05 -2.62 -5.58
CA ILE A 76 -2.29 -1.99 -4.28
C ILE A 76 -2.18 -3.02 -3.15
N ALA A 77 -2.63 -4.25 -3.40
CA ALA A 77 -2.50 -5.34 -2.44
C ALA A 77 -1.03 -5.56 -2.05
N ALA A 78 -0.11 -5.54 -3.03
CA ALA A 78 1.33 -5.70 -2.79
C ALA A 78 1.87 -4.71 -1.75
N ALA A 79 1.47 -3.42 -1.84
CA ALA A 79 1.88 -2.41 -0.89
C ALA A 79 1.34 -2.69 0.53
N HIS A 80 0.08 -3.10 0.65
CA HIS A 80 -0.49 -3.46 1.95
C HIS A 80 0.13 -4.72 2.56
N ILE A 81 0.54 -5.70 1.75
CA ILE A 81 1.34 -6.85 2.21
C ILE A 81 2.67 -6.37 2.80
N GLY A 82 3.37 -5.48 2.09
CA GLY A 82 4.60 -4.85 2.58
C GLY A 82 4.41 -4.14 3.93
N ILE A 83 3.36 -3.32 4.05
CA ILE A 83 3.05 -2.62 5.31
C ILE A 83 2.75 -3.60 6.44
N ALA A 84 1.92 -4.62 6.19
CA ALA A 84 1.58 -5.63 7.18
C ALA A 84 2.82 -6.42 7.64
N TYR A 85 3.70 -6.78 6.70
CA TYR A 85 4.98 -7.42 7.02
C TYR A 85 5.85 -6.51 7.90
N TYR A 86 6.00 -5.23 7.52
CA TYR A 86 6.79 -4.27 8.28
C TYR A 86 6.32 -4.16 9.73
N ILE A 87 5.01 -3.94 9.94
CA ILE A 87 4.40 -3.84 11.27
C ILE A 87 4.66 -5.10 12.09
N ARG A 88 4.51 -6.28 11.49
CA ARG A 88 4.76 -7.56 12.16
C ARG A 88 6.22 -7.71 12.58
N ALA A 89 7.14 -7.31 11.70
CA ALA A 89 8.57 -7.44 11.92
C ALA A 89 9.07 -6.47 13.00
N THR A 90 8.54 -5.26 13.06
CA THR A 90 8.90 -4.28 14.11
C THR A 90 8.19 -4.50 15.43
N ALA A 91 7.00 -5.12 15.44
CA ALA A 91 6.31 -5.47 16.68
C ALA A 91 7.15 -6.40 17.60
N LYS A 92 8.08 -7.17 17.04
CA LYS A 92 8.96 -8.08 17.78
C LYS A 92 10.19 -7.40 18.39
N SER A 93 10.58 -6.23 17.90
CA SER A 93 11.84 -5.58 18.31
C SER A 93 11.67 -4.60 19.48
N GLU A 94 10.46 -4.47 20.05
CA GLU A 94 10.07 -3.45 21.05
C GLU A 94 10.37 -1.99 20.64
N ALA A 95 10.86 -1.77 19.43
CA ALA A 95 11.13 -0.45 18.91
C ALA A 95 9.80 0.28 18.67
N ARG A 96 9.66 1.49 19.20
CA ARG A 96 8.57 2.38 18.82
C ARG A 96 8.62 2.59 17.30
N ASP A 97 7.45 2.62 16.67
CA ASP A 97 7.36 3.04 15.27
C ASP A 97 8.02 4.42 15.12
N GLU A 98 8.97 4.49 14.21
CA GLU A 98 9.68 5.71 13.86
C GLU A 98 8.66 6.75 13.37
N GLN A 99 8.77 7.99 13.88
CA GLN A 99 7.77 9.03 13.61
C GLN A 99 7.63 9.31 12.10
N GLY A 100 8.73 9.22 11.35
CA GLY A 100 8.73 9.34 9.89
C GLY A 100 7.87 8.28 9.18
N ILE A 101 7.75 7.07 9.75
CA ILE A 101 6.92 6.00 9.17
C ILE A 101 5.45 6.24 9.43
N ILE A 102 5.10 6.64 10.65
CA ILE A 102 3.71 7.00 10.98
C ILE A 102 3.26 8.17 10.09
N PHE A 103 4.12 9.18 9.93
CA PHE A 103 3.88 10.29 9.02
C PHE A 103 3.69 9.83 7.57
N ALA A 104 4.58 8.96 7.07
CA ALA A 104 4.49 8.43 5.72
C ALA A 104 3.17 7.67 5.49
N ARG A 105 2.74 6.83 6.43
CA ARG A 105 1.45 6.14 6.38
C ARG A 105 0.28 7.12 6.42
N ALA A 106 0.33 8.14 7.27
CA ALA A 106 -0.72 9.16 7.37
C ALA A 106 -0.88 9.94 6.06
N ILE A 107 0.22 10.44 5.47
CA ILE A 107 0.19 11.16 4.20
C ILE A 107 -0.27 10.25 3.05
N THR A 108 0.17 8.99 3.03
CA THR A 108 -0.27 8.01 2.02
C THR A 108 -1.76 7.73 2.12
N ALA A 109 -2.28 7.54 3.34
CA ALA A 109 -3.70 7.35 3.58
C ALA A 109 -4.50 8.60 3.17
N PHE A 110 -4.02 9.79 3.52
CA PHE A 110 -4.60 11.07 3.11
C PHE A 110 -4.68 11.18 1.59
N MET A 111 -3.57 10.94 0.88
CA MET A 111 -3.54 11.01 -0.58
C MET A 111 -4.42 9.94 -1.22
N SER A 112 -4.58 8.77 -0.58
CA SER A 112 -5.47 7.70 -1.04
C SER A 112 -6.93 8.14 -0.96
N ILE A 113 -7.38 8.62 0.20
CA ILE A 113 -8.75 9.11 0.36
C ILE A 113 -9.01 10.35 -0.51
N PHE A 114 -8.05 11.29 -0.58
CA PHE A 114 -8.15 12.47 -1.43
C PHE A 114 -8.35 12.08 -2.90
N THR A 115 -7.56 11.12 -3.41
CA THR A 115 -7.68 10.65 -4.80
C THR A 115 -9.04 10.04 -5.07
N LYS A 116 -9.56 9.20 -4.15
CA LYS A 116 -10.90 8.59 -4.29
C LYS A 116 -12.01 9.65 -4.25
N LEU A 117 -11.97 10.58 -3.30
CA LEU A 117 -12.97 11.64 -3.18
C LEU A 117 -12.91 12.61 -4.38
N PHE A 118 -11.72 12.93 -4.87
CA PHE A 118 -11.55 13.74 -6.06
C PHE A 118 -12.16 13.06 -7.30
N VAL A 119 -11.97 11.75 -7.45
CA VAL A 119 -12.59 10.99 -8.55
C VAL A 119 -14.10 10.93 -8.41
N ALA A 120 -14.63 10.71 -7.20
CA ALA A 120 -16.07 10.76 -6.93
C ALA A 120 -16.69 12.11 -7.33
N TRP A 121 -16.07 13.21 -6.89
CA TRP A 121 -16.49 14.57 -7.25
C TRP A 121 -16.36 14.84 -8.75
N HIS A 122 -15.25 14.42 -9.37
CA HIS A 122 -15.02 14.63 -10.79
C HIS A 122 -16.07 13.92 -11.65
N VAL A 123 -16.43 12.69 -11.28
CA VAL A 123 -17.46 11.89 -11.94
C VAL A 123 -18.85 12.49 -11.73
N SER A 124 -19.15 13.03 -10.55
CA SER A 124 -20.45 13.69 -10.32
C SER A 124 -20.61 14.98 -11.13
N GLU A 125 -19.54 15.75 -11.30
CA GLU A 125 -19.58 17.05 -12.01
C GLU A 125 -19.50 16.90 -13.54
N LYS A 126 -18.60 16.05 -14.04
CA LYS A 126 -18.31 15.96 -15.49
C LYS A 126 -18.96 14.77 -16.18
N GLY A 127 -19.68 13.94 -15.43
CA GLY A 127 -20.17 12.63 -15.90
C GLY A 127 -19.04 11.60 -16.02
N TYR A 128 -19.42 10.36 -16.30
CA TYR A 128 -18.47 9.24 -16.43
C TYR A 128 -18.44 8.68 -17.86
N LYS A 129 -17.28 8.19 -18.26
CA LYS A 129 -17.14 7.24 -19.38
C LYS A 129 -16.82 5.88 -18.77
N GLY A 130 -17.62 4.84 -19.06
CA GLY A 130 -17.38 3.47 -18.57
C GLY A 130 -18.13 3.13 -17.28
N VAL A 131 -17.47 2.52 -16.29
CA VAL A 131 -18.09 2.07 -15.04
C VAL A 131 -18.45 3.25 -14.13
N GLY A 132 -19.74 3.41 -13.82
CA GLY A 132 -20.24 4.45 -12.91
C GLY A 132 -19.88 4.18 -11.44
N ILE A 133 -19.77 5.26 -10.67
CA ILE A 133 -19.54 5.22 -9.22
C ILE A 133 -20.89 5.04 -8.51
N SER A 134 -20.97 4.09 -7.58
CA SER A 134 -22.17 3.91 -6.76
C SER A 134 -22.30 4.99 -5.67
N ASP A 135 -23.50 5.16 -5.14
CA ASP A 135 -23.75 6.03 -3.97
C ASP A 135 -22.95 5.59 -2.72
N TRP A 136 -22.58 4.32 -2.63
CA TRP A 136 -21.84 3.76 -1.50
C TRP A 136 -20.33 3.97 -1.59
N PHE A 137 -19.81 4.39 -2.75
CA PHE A 137 -18.37 4.56 -2.98
C PHE A 137 -17.72 5.48 -1.96
N VAL A 138 -18.34 6.63 -1.68
CA VAL A 138 -17.81 7.63 -0.74
C VAL A 138 -17.77 7.05 0.67
N ILE A 139 -18.85 6.38 1.09
CA ILE A 139 -18.94 5.73 2.41
C ILE A 139 -17.86 4.65 2.56
N CYS A 140 -17.72 3.79 1.55
CA CYS A 140 -16.71 2.72 1.53
C CYS A 140 -15.28 3.27 1.56
N SER A 141 -15.03 4.36 0.84
CA SER A 141 -13.73 5.05 0.84
C SER A 141 -13.42 5.66 2.20
N LEU A 142 -14.40 6.32 2.84
CA LEU A 142 -14.25 6.89 4.17
C LEU A 142 -14.02 5.80 5.24
N LEU A 143 -14.76 4.69 5.18
CA LEU A 143 -14.60 3.57 6.12
C LEU A 143 -13.22 2.92 6.04
N THR A 144 -12.55 2.99 4.88
CA THR A 144 -11.27 2.31 4.66
C THR A 144 -10.11 3.30 4.77
N ASP A 145 -9.88 4.11 3.73
CA ASP A 145 -8.76 5.05 3.69
C ASP A 145 -8.97 6.24 4.63
N GLY A 146 -10.22 6.67 4.85
CA GLY A 146 -10.54 7.74 5.79
C GLY A 146 -10.21 7.35 7.23
N VAL A 147 -10.65 6.16 7.66
CA VAL A 147 -10.34 5.63 9.00
C VAL A 147 -8.86 5.28 9.14
N TRP A 148 -8.22 4.75 8.08
CA TRP A 148 -6.77 4.58 8.06
C TRP A 148 -6.05 5.91 8.29
N PHE A 149 -6.42 6.96 7.55
CA PHE A 149 -5.84 8.30 7.70
C PHE A 149 -6.02 8.85 9.12
N LEU A 150 -7.24 8.78 9.66
CA LEU A 150 -7.54 9.26 11.01
C LEU A 150 -6.72 8.53 12.07
N THR A 151 -6.60 7.20 11.96
CA THR A 151 -5.87 6.38 12.93
C THR A 151 -4.36 6.64 12.89
N GLU A 152 -3.75 6.79 11.71
CA GLU A 152 -2.32 7.15 11.61
C GLU A 152 -2.07 8.58 12.09
N THR A 153 -2.98 9.52 11.80
CA THR A 153 -2.89 10.90 12.26
C THR A 153 -2.97 10.99 13.79
N LEU A 154 -3.90 10.26 14.40
CA LEU A 154 -3.99 10.17 15.86
C LEU A 154 -2.73 9.56 16.47
N LYS A 155 -2.19 8.48 15.89
CA LYS A 155 -0.90 7.90 16.33
C LYS A 155 0.23 8.90 16.21
N PHE A 156 0.28 9.69 15.13
CA PHE A 156 1.31 10.70 14.93
C PHE A 156 1.28 11.75 16.05
N PHE A 157 0.09 12.26 16.43
CA PHE A 157 -0.04 13.24 17.50
C PHE A 157 0.16 12.66 18.91
N LEU A 158 -0.19 11.40 19.12
CA LEU A 158 -0.03 10.70 20.40
C LEU A 158 1.41 10.19 20.61
N ASN A 159 2.16 9.92 19.55
CA ASN A 159 3.55 9.49 19.61
C ASN A 159 4.47 10.68 19.90
N ARG A 160 4.46 11.15 21.16
CA ARG A 160 5.38 12.19 21.63
C ARG A 160 6.74 11.59 21.96
N ARG A 161 7.78 12.08 21.27
CA ARG A 161 9.17 11.90 21.67
C ARG A 161 9.51 12.89 22.79
N THR A 162 10.28 12.43 23.77
CA THR A 162 10.88 13.30 24.77
C THR A 162 12.23 13.79 24.28
N PHE A 163 12.72 14.91 24.82
CA PHE A 163 14.08 15.40 24.53
C PHE A 163 15.14 14.34 24.83
N LYS A 164 14.91 13.53 25.87
CA LYS A 164 15.79 12.41 26.22
C LYS A 164 15.84 11.36 25.11
N ASP A 165 14.69 10.97 24.54
CA ASP A 165 14.63 9.99 23.45
C ASP A 165 15.42 10.48 22.23
N GLU A 166 15.35 11.77 21.92
CA GLU A 166 16.08 12.37 20.80
C GLU A 166 17.59 12.38 21.04
N VAL A 167 18.03 12.74 22.26
CA VAL A 167 19.45 12.65 22.64
C VAL A 167 19.96 11.21 22.59
N ASP A 168 19.20 10.25 23.12
CA ASP A 168 19.57 8.84 23.12
C ASP A 168 19.70 8.30 21.68
N GLU A 169 18.82 8.71 20.77
CA GLU A 169 18.85 8.34 19.36
C GLU A 169 20.04 8.96 18.62
N MET A 170 20.34 10.24 18.88
CA MET A 170 21.55 10.90 18.36
C MET A 170 22.83 10.23 18.86
N CYS A 171 22.91 9.89 20.14
CA CYS A 171 24.02 9.17 20.74
C CYS A 171 24.19 7.80 20.08
N LYS A 172 23.10 7.01 19.96
CA LYS A 172 23.12 5.70 19.29
C LYS A 172 23.60 5.79 17.85
N ARG A 173 23.12 6.79 17.10
CA ARG A 173 23.56 7.03 15.72
C ARG A 173 25.04 7.40 15.67
N THR A 174 25.50 8.30 16.52
CA THR A 174 26.91 8.69 16.59
C THR A 174 27.80 7.51 16.91
N THR A 175 27.41 6.65 17.86
CA THR A 175 28.13 5.42 18.19
C THR A 175 28.21 4.47 17.00
N LEU A 176 27.11 4.26 16.25
CA LEU A 176 27.15 3.43 15.04
C LEU A 176 28.12 3.96 13.98
N TRP A 177 28.22 5.29 13.84
CA TRP A 177 29.20 5.94 12.95
C TRP A 177 30.63 5.77 13.45
N LEU A 178 30.87 5.98 14.74
CA LEU A 178 32.19 5.79 15.37
C LEU A 178 32.68 4.34 15.29
N GLU A 179 31.76 3.38 15.41
CA GLU A 179 32.06 1.94 15.30
C GLU A 179 32.24 1.47 13.84
N GLY A 180 32.14 2.37 12.84
CA GLY A 180 32.22 2.01 11.42
C GLY A 180 31.08 1.11 10.94
N LYS A 181 29.98 1.03 11.70
CA LYS A 181 28.78 0.25 11.37
C LYS A 181 27.79 1.04 10.53
N GLY A 182 27.98 2.35 10.39
CA GLY A 182 27.30 3.19 9.39
C GLY A 182 27.90 2.99 8.00
N SER A 183 27.07 2.90 6.96
CA SER A 183 27.52 2.76 5.58
C SER A 183 26.99 3.91 4.72
N PHE A 184 27.91 4.74 4.19
CA PHE A 184 27.59 5.77 3.19
C PHE A 184 26.87 5.18 1.97
N TYR A 185 27.21 3.93 1.59
CA TYR A 185 26.56 3.25 0.48
C TYR A 185 25.08 2.96 0.77
N ALA A 186 24.75 2.51 1.99
CA ALA A 186 23.38 2.26 2.38
C ALA A 186 22.54 3.55 2.40
N GLU A 187 23.12 4.66 2.90
CA GLU A 187 22.46 5.97 2.85
C GLU A 187 22.19 6.43 1.41
N ASN A 188 23.16 6.29 0.50
CA ASN A 188 22.98 6.60 -0.91
C ASN A 188 21.92 5.72 -1.59
N SER A 189 21.87 4.43 -1.25
CA SER A 189 20.82 3.52 -1.74
C SER A 189 19.43 3.95 -1.28
N PHE A 190 19.27 4.41 -0.04
CA PHE A 190 18.00 4.93 0.44
C PHE A 190 17.59 6.22 -0.26
N TYR A 191 18.53 7.14 -0.56
CA TYR A 191 18.22 8.31 -1.38
C TYR A 191 17.80 7.95 -2.80
N ALA A 192 18.48 6.99 -3.42
CA ALA A 192 18.14 6.50 -4.75
C ALA A 192 16.73 5.89 -4.76
N ASP A 193 16.40 4.99 -3.83
CA ASP A 193 15.06 4.40 -3.71
C ASP A 193 13.99 5.46 -3.42
N ALA A 194 14.31 6.48 -2.60
CA ALA A 194 13.41 7.59 -2.32
C ALA A 194 13.09 8.41 -3.58
N ALA A 195 14.11 8.73 -4.38
CA ALA A 195 13.98 9.49 -5.62
C ALA A 195 13.24 8.71 -6.70
N LEU A 196 13.57 7.42 -6.89
CA LEU A 196 12.88 6.55 -7.86
C LEU A 196 11.41 6.34 -7.48
N SER A 197 11.14 6.10 -6.19
CA SER A 197 9.76 5.95 -5.70
C SER A 197 8.96 7.25 -5.83
N LEU A 198 9.59 8.42 -5.62
CA LEU A 198 8.95 9.71 -5.82
C LEU A 198 8.64 9.95 -7.31
N LEU A 199 9.60 9.67 -8.18
CA LEU A 199 9.42 9.78 -9.63
C LEU A 199 8.28 8.88 -10.10
N GLN A 200 8.24 7.63 -9.62
CA GLN A 200 7.13 6.71 -9.88
C GLN A 200 5.80 7.29 -9.42
N ALA A 201 5.72 7.83 -8.20
CA ALA A 201 4.51 8.47 -7.69
C ALA A 201 4.07 9.64 -8.59
N MET A 202 5.00 10.54 -8.94
CA MET A 202 4.72 11.70 -9.79
C MET A 202 4.22 11.30 -11.18
N LEU A 203 4.84 10.29 -11.81
CA LEU A 203 4.42 9.80 -13.12
C LEU A 203 3.00 9.23 -13.08
N HIS A 204 2.67 8.43 -12.06
CA HIS A 204 1.33 7.84 -11.89
C HIS A 204 0.27 8.90 -11.59
N PHE A 205 0.63 9.98 -10.90
CA PHE A 205 -0.29 11.10 -10.65
C PHE A 205 -0.52 11.96 -11.89
N ALA A 206 0.56 12.37 -12.56
CA ALA A 206 0.51 13.30 -13.68
C ALA A 206 0.03 12.64 -14.98
N PHE A 207 0.47 11.41 -15.26
CA PHE A 207 0.27 10.74 -16.55
C PHE A 207 -0.35 9.33 -16.45
N PRO A 208 -1.39 9.10 -15.62
CA PRO A 208 -1.96 7.76 -15.45
C PRO A 208 -2.46 7.16 -16.78
N ASN A 209 -3.05 7.98 -17.65
CA ASN A 209 -3.53 7.51 -18.97
C ASN A 209 -2.39 7.03 -19.88
N HIS A 210 -1.22 7.67 -19.83
CA HIS A 210 -0.07 7.25 -20.65
C HIS A 210 0.52 5.95 -20.10
N ILE A 211 0.65 5.83 -18.78
CA ILE A 211 1.11 4.61 -18.13
C ILE A 211 0.18 3.44 -18.44
N LEU A 212 -1.13 3.63 -18.26
CA LEU A 212 -2.12 2.58 -18.55
C LEU A 212 -2.05 2.13 -20.01
N LYS A 213 -1.85 3.05 -20.97
CA LYS A 213 -1.68 2.69 -22.39
C LYS A 213 -0.38 1.93 -22.70
N LEU A 214 0.66 2.09 -21.88
CA LEU A 214 1.91 1.34 -22.04
C LEU A 214 1.80 -0.08 -21.46
N VAL A 215 1.06 -0.23 -20.35
CA VAL A 215 0.94 -1.50 -19.61
C VAL A 215 -0.19 -2.39 -20.14
N ILE A 216 -1.24 -1.79 -20.70
CA ILE A 216 -2.48 -2.49 -21.08
C ILE A 216 -2.63 -2.48 -22.59
N ARG A 217 -2.94 -3.65 -23.17
CA ARG A 217 -3.25 -3.79 -24.60
C ARG A 217 -4.41 -2.88 -25.00
N SER A 218 -4.36 -2.32 -26.21
CA SER A 218 -5.30 -1.29 -26.70
C SER A 218 -6.77 -1.71 -26.81
N GLU A 219 -7.08 -2.99 -26.57
CA GLU A 219 -8.42 -3.57 -26.70
C GLU A 219 -9.34 -3.20 -25.53
N PHE A 220 -8.79 -2.78 -24.38
CA PHE A 220 -9.58 -2.37 -23.22
C PHE A 220 -9.88 -0.87 -23.24
N THR A 221 -11.16 -0.52 -23.12
CA THR A 221 -11.57 0.87 -22.92
C THR A 221 -11.25 1.30 -21.48
N LEU A 222 -10.31 2.23 -21.33
CA LEU A 222 -9.98 2.82 -20.02
C LEU A 222 -11.12 3.70 -19.52
N ASP A 223 -11.45 3.56 -18.24
CA ASP A 223 -12.45 4.36 -17.54
C ASP A 223 -11.86 5.10 -16.33
N SER A 224 -12.70 5.90 -15.67
CA SER A 224 -12.32 6.69 -14.49
C SER A 224 -11.79 5.84 -13.32
N HIS A 225 -12.27 4.60 -13.16
CA HIS A 225 -11.81 3.70 -12.09
C HIS A 225 -10.42 3.16 -12.37
N HIS A 226 -10.10 2.80 -13.62
CA HIS A 226 -8.74 2.41 -14.00
C HIS A 226 -7.74 3.55 -13.72
N ILE A 227 -8.08 4.77 -14.11
CA ILE A 227 -7.25 5.96 -13.87
C ILE A 227 -7.06 6.18 -12.36
N MET A 228 -8.12 6.02 -11.57
CA MET A 228 -8.06 6.13 -10.12
C MET A 228 -7.13 5.10 -9.50
N TRP A 229 -7.28 3.81 -9.84
CA TRP A 229 -6.43 2.75 -9.30
C TRP A 229 -4.96 2.90 -9.71
N CYS A 230 -4.70 3.37 -10.94
CA CYS A 230 -3.36 3.74 -11.38
C CYS A 230 -2.74 4.84 -10.51
N ARG A 231 -3.52 5.88 -10.17
CA ARG A 231 -3.06 6.95 -9.27
C ARG A 231 -2.84 6.43 -7.85
N LEU A 232 -3.74 5.58 -7.34
CA LEU A 232 -3.60 4.95 -6.03
C LEU A 232 -2.33 4.10 -5.93
N PHE A 233 -1.91 3.45 -7.03
CA PHE A 233 -0.64 2.74 -7.06
C PHE A 233 0.54 3.72 -6.92
N GLY A 234 0.48 4.86 -7.60
CA GLY A 234 1.42 5.96 -7.39
C GLY A 234 1.44 6.50 -5.95
N VAL A 235 0.29 6.59 -5.30
CA VAL A 235 0.19 6.94 -3.87
C VAL A 235 0.95 5.95 -2.99
N MET A 236 0.86 4.66 -3.28
CA MET A 236 1.62 3.65 -2.53
C MET A 236 3.14 3.76 -2.75
N SER A 237 3.59 4.23 -3.91
CA SER A 237 5.01 4.58 -4.14
C SER A 237 5.45 5.79 -3.30
N LEU A 238 4.56 6.75 -3.02
CA LEU A 238 4.87 7.89 -2.15
C LEU A 238 5.24 7.44 -0.72
N LEU A 239 4.57 6.40 -0.21
CA LEU A 239 4.90 5.81 1.09
C LEU A 239 6.38 5.38 1.14
N SER A 240 6.81 4.64 0.12
CA SER A 240 8.18 4.14 0.03
C SER A 240 9.19 5.28 -0.12
N SER A 241 8.82 6.33 -0.86
CA SER A 241 9.65 7.52 -1.00
C SER A 241 9.94 8.20 0.34
N ILE A 242 8.89 8.47 1.12
CA ILE A 242 9.03 9.15 2.41
C ILE A 242 9.74 8.26 3.42
N ILE A 243 9.40 6.96 3.49
CA ILE A 243 10.09 6.05 4.42
C ILE A 243 11.56 5.93 4.05
N SER A 244 11.94 5.77 2.78
CA SER A 244 13.34 5.70 2.38
C SER A 244 14.13 6.97 2.71
N LEU A 245 13.51 8.15 2.56
CA LEU A 245 14.14 9.41 2.97
C LEU A 245 14.46 9.46 4.46
N HIS A 246 13.60 8.85 5.29
CA HIS A 246 13.82 8.73 6.73
C HIS A 246 14.66 7.51 7.14
N ALA A 247 14.68 6.45 6.34
CA ALA A 247 15.30 5.17 6.67
C ALA A 247 16.80 5.29 6.94
N ARG A 248 17.47 6.23 6.29
CA ARG A 248 18.88 6.57 6.57
C ARG A 248 19.14 6.98 8.01
N HIS A 249 18.12 7.46 8.73
CA HIS A 249 18.21 7.88 10.13
C HIS A 249 17.78 6.78 11.10
N PHE A 250 17.11 5.73 10.63
CA PHE A 250 16.65 4.65 11.49
C PHE A 250 17.82 3.83 12.03
N SER A 251 17.60 3.19 13.17
CA SER A 251 18.53 2.18 13.64
C SER A 251 18.58 0.98 12.66
N PRO A 252 19.71 0.24 12.58
CA PRO A 252 19.80 -0.95 11.73
C PRO A 252 18.68 -1.98 11.98
N GLN A 253 18.22 -2.07 13.24
CA GLN A 253 17.11 -2.94 13.67
C GLN A 253 15.77 -2.56 13.03
N ALA A 254 15.58 -1.30 12.63
CA ALA A 254 14.39 -0.81 11.92
C ALA A 254 14.61 -0.73 10.39
N GLN A 255 15.84 -0.52 9.93
CA GLN A 255 16.20 -0.56 8.51
C GLN A 255 15.99 -1.96 7.89
N ILE A 256 16.37 -3.03 8.59
CA ILE A 256 16.26 -4.41 8.06
C ILE A 256 14.79 -4.79 7.80
N PRO A 257 13.84 -4.64 8.75
CA PRO A 257 12.41 -4.84 8.49
C PRO A 257 11.88 -4.01 7.31
N TYR A 258 12.36 -2.78 7.15
CA TYR A 258 11.96 -1.92 6.04
C TYR A 258 12.47 -2.44 4.68
N LEU A 259 13.75 -2.78 4.57
CA LEU A 259 14.30 -3.35 3.34
C LEU A 259 13.60 -4.68 2.98
N ALA A 260 13.34 -5.51 3.98
CA ALA A 260 12.60 -6.75 3.78
C ALA A 260 11.13 -6.49 3.35
N SER A 261 10.46 -5.47 3.89
CA SER A 261 9.11 -5.12 3.43
C SER A 261 9.10 -4.61 1.98
N ARG A 262 10.11 -3.84 1.59
CA ARG A 262 10.32 -3.42 0.20
C ARG A 262 10.54 -4.62 -0.72
N LEU A 263 11.41 -5.55 -0.33
CA LEU A 263 11.65 -6.79 -1.08
C LEU A 263 10.37 -7.61 -1.25
N VAL A 264 9.61 -7.83 -0.18
CA VAL A 264 8.31 -8.54 -0.24
C VAL A 264 7.35 -7.84 -1.20
N THR A 265 7.24 -6.52 -1.12
CA THR A 265 6.38 -5.74 -2.03
C THR A 265 6.78 -5.93 -3.48
N GLN A 266 8.08 -5.83 -3.79
CA GLN A 266 8.58 -6.00 -5.16
C GLN A 266 8.43 -7.43 -5.67
N MET A 267 8.60 -8.45 -4.82
CA MET A 267 8.38 -9.84 -5.20
C MET A 267 6.92 -10.12 -5.55
N VAL A 268 5.97 -9.55 -4.80
CA VAL A 268 4.54 -9.65 -5.15
C VAL A 268 4.25 -8.93 -6.47
N ILE A 269 4.78 -7.71 -6.67
CA ILE A 269 4.63 -6.98 -7.93
C ILE A 269 5.20 -7.77 -9.11
N PHE A 270 6.37 -8.39 -8.94
CA PHE A 270 7.00 -9.23 -9.96
C PHE A 270 6.13 -10.45 -10.29
N GLY A 271 5.65 -11.17 -9.28
CA GLY A 271 4.75 -12.31 -9.48
C GLY A 271 3.45 -11.92 -10.20
N LEU A 272 2.87 -10.75 -9.88
CA LEU A 272 1.68 -10.24 -10.56
C LEU A 272 1.92 -9.91 -12.03
N ASN A 273 3.12 -9.44 -12.39
CA ASN A 273 3.49 -9.18 -13.77
C ASN A 273 3.76 -10.48 -14.56
N ASP A 274 4.28 -11.53 -13.91
CA ASP A 274 4.51 -12.84 -14.54
C ASP A 274 3.19 -13.58 -14.80
N ASP A 275 2.29 -13.60 -13.81
CA ASP A 275 0.93 -14.15 -13.95
C ASP A 275 0.12 -13.43 -15.06
N GLN A 276 0.44 -12.17 -15.37
CA GLN A 276 -0.17 -11.41 -16.47
C GLN A 276 0.19 -11.98 -17.85
N PHE A 277 1.40 -12.52 -18.05
CA PHE A 277 1.75 -13.23 -19.28
C PHE A 277 0.91 -14.49 -19.45
N GLY A 278 0.60 -15.19 -18.35
CA GLY A 278 -0.22 -16.41 -18.36
C GLY A 278 -1.74 -16.21 -18.34
N TYR A 279 -2.27 -15.02 -17.98
CA TYR A 279 -3.72 -14.74 -18.00
C TYR A 279 -4.18 -14.10 -19.31
N LEU A 280 -3.26 -13.51 -20.08
CA LEU A 280 -3.52 -12.93 -21.41
C LEU A 280 -3.16 -13.89 -22.56
N ASP A 281 -2.40 -14.95 -22.31
CA ASP A 281 -2.36 -16.17 -23.12
C ASP A 281 -3.32 -17.17 -22.48
N GLY A 282 -4.38 -17.57 -23.18
CA GLY A 282 -5.54 -18.30 -22.63
C GLY A 282 -5.30 -19.71 -22.08
N ASP A 283 -4.13 -20.06 -21.55
CA ASP A 283 -3.84 -21.39 -21.05
C ASP A 283 -2.91 -21.40 -19.83
N ARG A 284 -3.39 -22.06 -18.76
CA ARG A 284 -2.69 -22.67 -17.59
C ARG A 284 -2.83 -21.96 -16.24
N LEU A 285 -3.90 -22.34 -15.54
CA LEU A 285 -4.04 -22.35 -14.07
C LEU A 285 -3.06 -23.33 -13.33
N GLY A 286 -1.95 -23.74 -13.95
CA GLY A 286 -1.02 -24.76 -13.43
C GLY A 286 0.40 -24.27 -13.10
N GLY A 287 0.75 -23.02 -13.40
CA GLY A 287 2.14 -22.54 -13.34
C GLY A 287 2.67 -22.22 -11.94
N PHE A 288 1.83 -21.67 -11.05
CA PHE A 288 2.29 -21.15 -9.76
C PHE A 288 2.85 -22.23 -8.81
N VAL A 289 2.33 -23.46 -8.88
CA VAL A 289 2.81 -24.59 -8.06
C VAL A 289 4.10 -25.21 -8.66
N SER A 290 4.29 -25.10 -9.97
CA SER A 290 5.49 -25.61 -10.68
C SER A 290 6.67 -24.65 -10.62
N TRP A 291 6.44 -23.34 -10.48
CA TRP A 291 7.51 -22.34 -10.40
C TRP A 291 8.19 -22.32 -9.03
N MET A 292 7.44 -22.52 -7.94
CA MET A 292 8.03 -22.61 -6.59
C MET A 292 8.96 -23.83 -6.42
N SER A 293 8.86 -24.88 -7.26
CA SER A 293 9.84 -25.98 -7.25
C SER A 293 11.12 -25.66 -8.02
N ASP A 294 11.06 -24.79 -9.04
CA ASP A 294 12.17 -24.58 -9.98
C ASP A 294 13.01 -23.32 -9.70
N VAL A 295 12.51 -22.34 -8.95
CA VAL A 295 13.23 -21.08 -8.60
C VAL A 295 14.36 -21.27 -7.58
N SER A 296 14.55 -22.51 -7.08
CA SER A 296 15.76 -22.83 -6.31
C SER A 296 17.03 -22.88 -7.18
N CYS A 297 16.94 -22.85 -8.51
CA CYS A 297 18.09 -22.90 -9.41
C CYS A 297 17.93 -21.99 -10.63
N ASN A 298 18.74 -20.92 -10.67
CA ASN A 298 19.08 -20.10 -11.85
C ASN A 298 18.05 -19.05 -12.31
N GLY A 299 18.41 -17.76 -12.20
CA GLY A 299 17.71 -16.70 -12.93
C GLY A 299 17.70 -15.29 -12.33
N PHE A 300 18.70 -14.92 -11.53
CA PHE A 300 18.99 -13.49 -11.29
C PHE A 300 19.39 -12.84 -12.63
N THR A 301 18.94 -11.61 -12.90
CA THR A 301 19.21 -10.74 -14.07
C THR A 301 18.28 -10.94 -15.28
N ALA A 302 17.30 -10.04 -15.45
CA ALA A 302 16.89 -9.45 -16.74
C ALA A 302 15.57 -8.62 -16.69
N VAL A 303 15.27 -7.82 -15.65
CA VAL A 303 14.17 -6.79 -15.73
C VAL A 303 14.49 -5.47 -15.00
N TRP A 304 15.61 -5.36 -14.28
CA TRP A 304 16.10 -4.09 -13.75
C TRP A 304 17.31 -3.63 -14.57
N GLY A 305 17.03 -3.00 -15.70
CA GLY A 305 18.02 -2.22 -16.43
C GLY A 305 18.13 -0.83 -15.82
N VAL A 306 19.24 -0.59 -15.12
CA VAL A 306 19.69 0.66 -14.47
C VAL A 306 19.02 0.96 -13.13
#